data_AF-A0ABD7RTM7-F1
#
_entry.id   AF-A0ABD7RTM7-F1
#
_cell.length_a   1.000
_cell.length_b   1.000
_cell.length_c   1.000
_cell.angle_alpha   90.00
_cell.angle_beta   90.00
_cell.angle_gamma   90.00
#
_symmetry.space_group_name_H-M   'P 1'
#
loop_
_entity.id
_entity.type
_entity.pdbx_description
1 polymer ?
#
loop_
_entity_poly.entity_id
_entity_poly.type
_entity_poly.pdbx_seq_one_letter_code
_entity_poly.pdbx_strand_id
1 'polypeptide(L)'
;MPRHRMSYALLLSVVLALPAYATEKDCSTEALRRPLVDALVSGGDYETAIARLEQVKQRQDACNPEILDANWYWLRSDLSFSYLKAGREQDCIALLAQLIDNPASPQNIIQQNLEDSGRLQHALETNQRLCTAAHEARLGAYASTPCPYPVSGALASVATAAGGCLALMPGAEAANCPRLEQWQQGKPIRQIRSVKTDIDSPFVDTSRCCSIQALRVAEDDSQYRLRLTGEGRDCYGGSAYDLIDALYLLQDNELIPQRDFSRTR
;
A
#
# COMPACT_ATOMS: atom_id res chain seq x y z
N MET A 1 87.57 -2.95 8.68
CA MET A 1 87.15 -3.07 7.27
C MET A 1 85.72 -3.60 7.21
N PRO A 2 84.89 -3.11 6.27
CA PRO A 2 83.43 -3.14 6.33
C PRO A 2 82.79 -4.19 5.40
N ARG A 3 81.51 -4.50 5.61
CA ARG A 3 80.41 -4.73 4.62
C ARG A 3 79.29 -5.57 5.26
N HIS A 4 78.15 -4.96 5.57
CA HIS A 4 76.93 -4.87 4.73
C HIS A 4 76.08 -6.15 4.80
N ARG A 5 74.98 -6.10 5.57
CA ARG A 5 73.58 -5.83 5.15
C ARG A 5 72.97 -7.02 4.40
N MET A 6 71.91 -7.63 4.96
CA MET A 6 70.62 -7.68 4.27
C MET A 6 69.46 -8.09 5.18
N SER A 7 68.40 -7.31 5.06
CA SER A 7 67.07 -7.44 5.65
C SER A 7 66.34 -8.69 5.15
N TYR A 8 65.47 -9.26 5.99
CA TYR A 8 64.20 -9.82 5.52
C TYR A 8 63.09 -9.43 6.49
N ALA A 9 62.31 -8.44 6.07
CA ALA A 9 61.01 -8.13 6.65
C ALA A 9 60.05 -9.25 6.27
N LEU A 10 59.52 -9.96 7.25
CA LEU A 10 58.47 -10.96 7.06
C LEU A 10 57.12 -10.24 7.15
N LEU A 11 56.52 -9.97 6.00
CA LEU A 11 55.14 -9.51 5.87
C LEU A 11 54.19 -10.68 6.18
N LEU A 12 53.50 -10.61 7.32
CA LEU A 12 52.35 -11.47 7.61
C LEU A 12 51.13 -10.97 6.84
N SER A 13 50.83 -11.60 5.72
CA SER A 13 49.55 -11.44 5.02
C SER A 13 48.47 -12.23 5.75
N VAL A 14 47.68 -11.55 6.60
CA VAL A 14 46.44 -12.12 7.14
C VAL A 14 45.37 -12.02 6.04
N VAL A 15 45.14 -13.13 5.35
CA VAL A 15 43.97 -13.28 4.46
C VAL A 15 42.76 -13.51 5.36
N LEU A 16 41.94 -12.48 5.54
CA LEU A 16 40.60 -12.61 6.13
C LEU A 16 39.73 -13.39 5.14
N ALA A 17 39.56 -14.69 5.39
CA ALA A 17 38.53 -15.49 4.75
C ALA A 17 37.17 -15.09 5.34
N LEU A 18 36.43 -14.25 4.61
CA LEU A 18 35.00 -14.05 4.85
C LEU A 18 34.25 -15.32 4.44
N PRO A 19 33.38 -15.91 5.29
CA PRO A 19 32.48 -16.93 4.82
C PRO A 19 31.32 -16.24 4.10
N ALA A 20 31.45 -16.05 2.79
CA ALA A 20 30.30 -15.81 1.93
C ALA A 20 29.59 -17.16 1.71
N TYR A 21 28.87 -17.64 2.72
CA TYR A 21 27.87 -18.69 2.47
C TYR A 21 26.70 -18.04 1.76
N ALA A 22 26.75 -18.00 0.43
CA ALA A 22 25.54 -17.99 -0.35
C ALA A 22 24.81 -19.30 0.00
N THR A 23 23.82 -19.25 0.89
CA THR A 23 22.94 -20.39 1.12
C THR A 23 22.31 -20.72 -0.23
N GLU A 24 22.62 -21.90 -0.74
CA GLU A 24 22.05 -22.38 -1.98
C GLU A 24 20.52 -22.28 -1.89
N LYS A 25 19.93 -21.75 -2.95
CA LYS A 25 18.50 -21.45 -3.01
C LYS A 25 17.73 -22.78 -3.08
N ASP A 26 17.20 -23.22 -1.95
CA ASP A 26 16.41 -24.44 -1.87
C ASP A 26 15.02 -24.24 -2.49
N CYS A 27 14.84 -24.77 -3.71
CA CYS A 27 13.57 -24.79 -4.43
C CYS A 27 12.94 -26.20 -4.45
N SER A 28 13.28 -27.06 -3.49
CA SER A 28 12.63 -28.37 -3.38
C SER A 28 11.14 -28.23 -3.06
N THR A 29 10.33 -29.20 -3.49
CA THR A 29 8.88 -29.21 -3.24
C THR A 29 8.54 -29.09 -1.75
N GLU A 30 9.32 -29.74 -0.88
CA GLU A 30 9.10 -29.66 0.57
C GLU A 30 9.42 -28.26 1.12
N ALA A 31 10.50 -27.63 0.64
CA ALA A 31 10.88 -26.29 1.06
C ALA A 31 9.87 -25.21 0.63
N LEU A 32 9.12 -25.45 -0.45
CA LEU A 32 8.12 -24.53 -1.01
C LEU A 32 6.69 -24.84 -0.56
N ARG A 33 6.50 -25.91 0.22
CA ARG A 33 5.19 -26.38 0.64
C ARG A 33 4.53 -25.40 1.61
N ARG A 34 3.30 -24.98 1.30
CA ARG A 34 2.43 -24.23 2.22
C ARG A 34 2.40 -24.90 3.61
N PRO A 35 2.83 -24.20 4.68
CA PRO A 35 2.78 -24.72 6.03
C PRO A 35 1.33 -24.70 6.54
N LEU A 36 1.00 -25.65 7.41
CA LEU A 36 -0.29 -25.63 8.12
C LEU A 36 -0.18 -24.70 9.33
N VAL A 37 -1.10 -23.74 9.42
CA VAL A 37 -1.11 -22.72 10.49
C VAL A 37 -2.43 -22.69 11.28
N ASP A 38 -3.35 -23.64 11.04
CA ASP A 38 -4.70 -23.64 11.61
C ASP A 38 -4.71 -23.55 13.14
N ALA A 39 -3.78 -24.24 13.81
CA ALA A 39 -3.65 -24.22 15.26
C ALA A 39 -3.20 -22.85 15.79
N LEU A 40 -2.29 -22.17 15.08
CA LEU A 40 -1.80 -20.83 15.45
C LEU A 40 -2.93 -19.82 15.29
N VAL A 41 -3.62 -19.84 14.14
CA VAL A 41 -4.73 -18.95 13.84
C VAL A 41 -5.89 -19.17 14.81
N SER A 42 -6.23 -20.42 15.13
CA SER A 42 -7.30 -20.74 16.09
C SER A 42 -6.92 -20.34 17.53
N GLY A 43 -5.63 -20.37 17.86
CA GLY A 43 -5.10 -19.89 19.14
C GLY A 43 -4.91 -18.37 19.22
N GLY A 44 -5.14 -17.63 18.13
CA GLY A 44 -4.95 -16.18 18.06
C GLY A 44 -3.50 -15.72 17.86
N ASP A 45 -2.56 -16.65 17.63
CA ASP A 45 -1.14 -16.35 17.37
C ASP A 45 -0.92 -16.03 15.88
N TYR A 46 -1.48 -14.91 15.46
CA TYR A 46 -1.47 -14.50 14.05
C TYR A 46 -0.08 -14.08 13.58
N GLU A 47 0.74 -13.44 14.42
CA GLU A 47 2.08 -13.01 14.03
C GLU A 47 3.00 -14.20 13.75
N THR A 48 2.94 -15.28 14.54
CA THR A 48 3.70 -16.49 14.26
C THR A 48 3.18 -17.19 13.00
N ALA A 49 1.86 -17.20 12.77
CA ALA A 49 1.29 -17.73 11.53
C ALA A 49 1.79 -16.94 10.30
N ILE A 50 1.75 -15.60 10.36
CA ILE A 50 2.24 -14.69 9.34
C ILE A 50 3.72 -14.96 9.06
N ALA A 51 4.57 -14.98 10.08
CA ALA A 51 6.01 -15.18 9.91
C ALA A 51 6.34 -16.48 9.16
N ARG A 52 5.64 -17.59 9.48
CA ARG A 52 5.81 -18.88 8.79
C ARG A 52 5.37 -18.83 7.33
N LEU A 53 4.21 -18.20 7.07
CA LEU A 53 3.66 -18.06 5.73
C LEU A 53 4.51 -17.13 4.86
N GLU A 54 4.96 -15.99 5.40
CA GLU A 54 5.86 -15.04 4.73
C GLU A 54 7.20 -15.67 4.38
N GLN A 55 7.78 -16.47 5.28
CA GLN A 55 9.04 -17.18 5.02
C GLN A 55 8.92 -18.11 3.80
N VAL A 56 7.84 -18.90 3.72
CA VAL A 56 7.62 -19.80 2.57
C VAL A 56 7.26 -18.99 1.32
N LYS A 57 6.48 -17.90 1.45
CA LYS A 57 6.16 -17.01 0.33
C LYS A 57 7.42 -16.41 -0.27
N GLN A 58 8.31 -15.87 0.55
CA GLN A 58 9.58 -15.29 0.11
C GLN A 58 10.43 -16.34 -0.63
N ARG A 59 10.42 -17.60 -0.17
CA ARG A 59 11.11 -18.68 -0.86
C ARG A 59 10.45 -19.04 -2.19
N GLN A 60 9.12 -19.14 -2.25
CA GLN A 60 8.38 -19.34 -3.51
C GLN A 60 8.66 -18.22 -4.51
N ASP A 61 8.60 -16.96 -4.06
CA ASP A 61 8.87 -15.78 -4.90
C ASP A 61 10.32 -15.80 -5.40
N ALA A 62 11.28 -16.11 -4.51
CA ALA A 62 12.68 -16.23 -4.90
C ALA A 62 12.85 -17.31 -5.96
N CYS A 63 12.23 -18.48 -5.79
CA CYS A 63 12.27 -19.60 -6.72
C CYS A 63 11.72 -19.30 -8.12
N ASN A 64 10.90 -18.26 -8.26
CA ASN A 64 10.32 -17.81 -9.53
C ASN A 64 9.78 -18.99 -10.35
N PRO A 65 8.82 -19.75 -9.82
CA PRO A 65 8.31 -20.95 -10.48
C PRO A 65 7.67 -20.58 -11.82
N GLU A 66 7.94 -21.40 -12.85
CA GLU A 66 7.36 -21.21 -14.19
C GLU A 66 5.84 -21.39 -14.20
N ILE A 67 5.31 -22.20 -13.28
CA ILE A 67 3.89 -22.51 -13.16
C ILE A 67 3.44 -22.23 -11.72
N LEU A 68 2.38 -21.44 -11.57
CA LEU A 68 1.76 -21.17 -10.28
C LEU A 68 0.68 -22.22 -10.01
N ASP A 69 0.92 -23.10 -9.04
CA ASP A 69 -0.02 -24.15 -8.66
C ASP A 69 -0.99 -23.72 -7.54
N ALA A 70 -1.92 -24.60 -7.17
CA ALA A 70 -2.87 -24.32 -6.09
C ALA A 70 -2.17 -24.06 -4.74
N ASN A 71 -1.01 -24.67 -4.47
CA ASN A 71 -0.28 -24.47 -3.21
C ASN A 71 0.21 -23.03 -3.07
N TRP A 72 0.70 -22.45 -4.17
CA TRP A 72 1.14 -21.07 -4.26
C TRP A 72 0.01 -20.07 -3.92
N TYR A 73 -1.20 -20.29 -4.43
CA TYR A 73 -2.35 -19.42 -4.15
C TYR A 73 -2.94 -19.65 -2.76
N TRP A 74 -3.06 -20.90 -2.32
CA TRP A 74 -3.56 -21.24 -0.99
C TRP A 74 -2.68 -20.64 0.12
N LEU A 75 -1.34 -20.61 -0.07
CA LEU A 75 -0.44 -19.91 0.84
C LEU A 75 -0.82 -18.42 0.98
N ARG A 76 -1.12 -17.75 -0.13
CA ARG A 76 -1.48 -16.31 -0.15
C ARG A 76 -2.89 -16.07 0.39
N SER A 77 -3.80 -17.02 0.21
CA SER A 77 -5.11 -17.02 0.87
C SER A 77 -4.94 -17.11 2.39
N ASP A 78 -4.15 -18.05 2.91
CA ASP A 78 -3.92 -18.17 4.36
C ASP A 78 -3.20 -16.94 4.94
N LEU A 79 -2.24 -16.38 4.18
CA LEU A 79 -1.50 -15.19 4.59
C LEU A 79 -2.40 -13.95 4.62
N SER A 80 -3.21 -13.72 3.58
CA SER A 80 -4.18 -12.61 3.58
C SER A 80 -5.19 -12.72 4.72
N PHE A 81 -5.68 -13.93 5.03
CA PHE A 81 -6.54 -14.15 6.18
C PHE A 81 -5.81 -13.86 7.50
N SER A 82 -4.56 -14.31 7.65
CA SER A 82 -3.76 -14.05 8.86
C SER A 82 -3.47 -12.56 9.04
N TYR A 83 -3.15 -11.83 7.96
CA TYR A 83 -3.04 -10.37 7.97
C TYR A 83 -4.33 -9.69 8.44
N LEU A 84 -5.48 -10.09 7.89
CA LEU A 84 -6.78 -9.57 8.33
C LEU A 84 -6.97 -9.75 9.84
N LYS A 85 -6.71 -10.96 10.34
CA LYS A 85 -6.89 -11.29 11.76
C LYS A 85 -5.93 -10.54 12.69
N ALA A 86 -4.74 -10.19 12.20
CA ALA A 86 -3.77 -9.35 12.90
C ALA A 86 -4.05 -7.84 12.77
N GLY A 87 -5.08 -7.41 12.03
CA GLY A 87 -5.33 -5.99 11.76
C GLY A 87 -4.30 -5.36 10.79
N ARG A 88 -3.73 -6.17 9.89
CA ARG A 88 -2.81 -5.75 8.82
C ARG A 88 -3.53 -5.74 7.47
N GLU A 89 -4.69 -5.08 7.39
CA GLU A 89 -5.58 -5.06 6.22
C GLU A 89 -4.87 -4.51 4.98
N GLN A 90 -3.95 -3.58 5.14
CA GLN A 90 -3.19 -3.02 4.02
C GLN A 90 -2.25 -4.05 3.39
N ASP A 91 -1.57 -4.85 4.20
CA ASP A 91 -0.75 -5.95 3.69
C ASP A 91 -1.61 -7.02 3.02
N CYS A 92 -2.81 -7.28 3.58
CA CYS A 92 -3.80 -8.15 2.94
C CYS A 92 -4.26 -7.61 1.58
N ILE A 93 -4.64 -6.34 1.49
CA ILE A 93 -5.13 -5.69 0.28
C ILE A 93 -4.04 -5.64 -0.79
N ALA A 94 -2.81 -5.31 -0.40
CA ALA A 94 -1.65 -5.28 -1.29
C ALA A 94 -1.33 -6.68 -1.84
N LEU A 95 -1.33 -7.70 -0.99
CA LEU A 95 -1.09 -9.08 -1.38
C LEU A 95 -2.13 -9.57 -2.41
N LEU A 96 -3.41 -9.28 -2.17
CA LEU A 96 -4.50 -9.76 -3.02
C LEU A 96 -4.61 -8.99 -4.33
N ALA A 97 -4.16 -7.73 -4.39
CA ALA A 97 -4.27 -6.89 -5.60
C ALA A 97 -3.72 -7.58 -6.86
N GLN A 98 -2.55 -8.21 -6.75
CA GLN A 98 -1.89 -8.85 -7.90
C GLN A 98 -2.57 -10.16 -8.33
N LEU A 99 -3.41 -10.74 -7.47
CA LEU A 99 -3.99 -12.07 -7.66
C LEU A 99 -5.40 -12.02 -8.27
N ILE A 100 -6.13 -10.93 -8.05
CA ILE A 100 -7.54 -10.81 -8.49
C ILE A 100 -7.84 -9.47 -9.17
N ASP A 101 -7.17 -8.37 -8.81
CA ASP A 101 -7.55 -7.04 -9.30
C ASP A 101 -6.89 -6.64 -10.62
N ASN A 102 -5.79 -7.30 -10.99
CA ASN A 102 -5.08 -7.03 -12.24
C ASN A 102 -5.24 -8.23 -13.17
N PRO A 103 -6.22 -8.23 -14.11
CA PRO A 103 -6.41 -9.33 -15.06
C PRO A 103 -5.21 -9.58 -15.98
N ALA A 104 -4.33 -8.58 -16.18
CA ALA A 104 -3.11 -8.70 -16.95
C ALA A 104 -1.93 -9.26 -16.14
N SER A 105 -2.07 -9.36 -14.82
CA SER A 105 -1.04 -9.97 -13.96
C SER A 105 -0.88 -11.45 -14.30
N PRO A 106 0.36 -11.94 -14.50
CA PRO A 106 0.61 -13.37 -14.66
C PRO A 106 0.29 -14.16 -13.39
N GLN A 107 0.09 -13.48 -12.26
CA GLN A 107 -0.34 -14.07 -10.99
C GLN A 107 -1.86 -14.00 -10.79
N ASN A 108 -2.60 -13.48 -11.77
CA ASN A 108 -4.05 -13.46 -11.66
C ASN A 108 -4.59 -14.90 -11.71
N ILE A 109 -5.42 -15.26 -10.75
CA ILE A 109 -5.94 -16.63 -10.66
C ILE A 109 -6.77 -17.04 -11.87
N ILE A 110 -7.48 -16.11 -12.52
CA ILE A 110 -8.29 -16.37 -13.71
C ILE A 110 -7.40 -16.77 -14.90
N GLN A 111 -6.15 -16.32 -14.93
CA GLN A 111 -5.19 -16.71 -15.95
C GLN A 111 -4.63 -18.13 -15.74
N GLN A 112 -4.89 -18.74 -14.58
CA GLN A 112 -4.37 -20.07 -14.25
C GLN A 112 -5.43 -21.15 -14.51
N ASN A 113 -5.03 -22.18 -15.25
CA ASN A 113 -5.86 -23.36 -15.48
C ASN A 113 -5.75 -24.35 -14.29
N LEU A 114 -6.11 -23.90 -13.08
CA LEU A 114 -6.05 -24.73 -11.87
C LEU A 114 -7.26 -25.66 -11.77
N GLU A 115 -7.01 -26.90 -11.31
CA GLU A 115 -8.06 -27.76 -10.77
C GLU A 115 -8.66 -27.10 -9.52
N ASP A 116 -10.00 -27.06 -9.40
CA ASP A 116 -10.75 -26.37 -8.34
C ASP A 116 -10.54 -24.84 -8.22
N SER A 117 -10.14 -24.18 -9.32
CA SER A 117 -9.93 -22.72 -9.37
C SER A 117 -11.10 -21.90 -8.79
N GLY A 118 -12.35 -22.34 -8.98
CA GLY A 118 -13.53 -21.64 -8.46
C GLY A 118 -13.57 -21.53 -6.93
N ARG A 119 -13.17 -22.57 -6.19
CA ARG A 119 -13.14 -22.53 -4.72
C ARG A 119 -12.06 -21.58 -4.20
N LEU A 120 -10.89 -21.65 -4.82
CA LEU A 120 -9.74 -20.83 -4.44
C LEU A 120 -9.97 -19.37 -4.81
N GLN A 121 -10.50 -19.09 -6.00
CA GLN A 121 -10.90 -17.74 -6.43
C GLN A 121 -11.89 -17.14 -5.43
N HIS A 122 -12.94 -17.90 -5.08
CA HIS A 122 -13.93 -17.45 -4.11
C HIS A 122 -13.32 -17.12 -2.74
N ALA A 123 -12.33 -17.91 -2.28
CA ALA A 123 -11.62 -17.64 -1.04
C ALA A 123 -10.78 -16.35 -1.10
N LEU A 124 -10.05 -16.11 -2.19
CA LEU A 124 -9.27 -14.89 -2.39
C LEU A 124 -10.16 -13.64 -2.45
N GLU A 125 -11.24 -13.69 -3.23
CA GLU A 125 -12.23 -12.61 -3.33
C GLU A 125 -12.91 -12.34 -1.97
N THR A 126 -13.23 -13.39 -1.22
CA THR A 126 -13.80 -13.26 0.13
C THR A 126 -12.82 -12.57 1.06
N ASN A 127 -11.55 -12.98 1.10
CA ASN A 127 -10.53 -12.34 1.92
C ASN A 127 -10.36 -10.87 1.54
N GLN A 128 -10.33 -10.56 0.24
CA GLN A 128 -10.21 -9.17 -0.22
C GLN A 128 -11.35 -8.30 0.27
N ARG A 129 -12.60 -8.77 0.08
CA ARG A 129 -13.79 -8.05 0.54
C ARG A 129 -13.72 -7.79 2.04
N LEU A 130 -13.29 -8.78 2.83
CA LEU A 130 -13.16 -8.64 4.28
C LEU A 130 -12.04 -7.66 4.67
N CYS A 131 -10.90 -7.69 3.99
CA CYS A 131 -9.80 -6.75 4.23
C CYS A 131 -10.17 -5.31 3.86
N THR A 132 -10.81 -5.10 2.71
CA THR A 132 -11.34 -3.78 2.33
C THR A 132 -12.37 -3.28 3.34
N ALA A 133 -13.30 -4.13 3.79
CA ALA A 133 -14.29 -3.75 4.79
C ALA A 133 -13.67 -3.40 6.15
N ALA A 134 -12.68 -4.17 6.60
CA ALA A 134 -11.96 -3.90 7.85
C ALA A 134 -11.13 -2.61 7.76
N HIS A 135 -10.49 -2.34 6.61
CA HIS A 135 -9.78 -1.09 6.36
C HIS A 135 -10.72 0.12 6.38
N GLU A 136 -11.86 0.05 5.69
CA GLU A 136 -12.88 1.11 5.75
C GLU A 136 -13.42 1.30 7.17
N ALA A 137 -13.69 0.21 7.91
CA ALA A 137 -14.18 0.29 9.27
C ALA A 137 -13.17 0.99 10.21
N ARG A 138 -11.87 0.69 10.07
CA ARG A 138 -10.80 1.38 10.82
C ARG A 138 -10.78 2.88 10.53
N LEU A 139 -11.02 3.26 9.29
CA LEU A 139 -11.08 4.66 8.85
C LEU A 139 -12.49 5.25 8.95
N GLY A 140 -13.41 4.61 9.69
CA GLY A 140 -14.81 5.02 9.81
C GLY A 140 -15.03 6.37 10.48
N ALA A 141 -14.02 6.90 11.19
CA ALA A 141 -14.05 8.25 11.75
C ALA A 141 -14.01 9.34 10.67
N TYR A 142 -13.49 9.03 9.47
CA TYR A 142 -13.45 9.97 8.36
C TYR A 142 -14.81 10.02 7.66
N ALA A 143 -15.55 11.11 7.87
CA ALA A 143 -16.88 11.30 7.32
C ALA A 143 -16.89 12.26 6.12
N SER A 144 -17.85 12.08 5.22
CA SER A 144 -18.15 13.00 4.12
C SER A 144 -19.43 13.80 4.42
N THR A 145 -19.47 14.47 5.58
CA THR A 145 -20.64 15.27 5.99
C THR A 145 -20.89 16.37 4.94
N PRO A 146 -22.07 16.44 4.31
CA PRO A 146 -22.33 17.40 3.26
C PRO A 146 -22.11 18.85 3.71
N CYS A 147 -21.46 19.64 2.86
CA CYS A 147 -21.29 21.07 3.08
C CYS A 147 -22.66 21.79 3.07
N PRO A 148 -22.99 22.63 4.07
CA PRO A 148 -24.28 23.33 4.15
C PRO A 148 -24.50 24.34 3.01
N TYR A 149 -23.42 24.86 2.41
CA TYR A 149 -23.48 25.78 1.28
C TYR A 149 -22.84 25.12 0.05
N PRO A 150 -23.60 24.76 -0.98
CA PRO A 150 -23.05 24.07 -2.15
C PRO A 150 -21.81 24.77 -2.72
N VAL A 151 -20.71 24.02 -2.86
CA VAL A 151 -19.48 24.51 -3.50
C VAL A 151 -19.53 24.15 -4.98
N SER A 152 -19.89 25.13 -5.81
CA SER A 152 -20.04 24.92 -7.25
C SER A 152 -18.72 24.49 -7.89
N GLY A 153 -18.74 23.39 -8.64
CA GLY A 153 -17.60 22.88 -9.39
C GLY A 153 -16.57 22.11 -8.56
N ALA A 154 -16.83 21.83 -7.27
CA ALA A 154 -15.99 20.94 -6.48
C ALA A 154 -16.14 19.47 -6.91
N LEU A 155 -15.04 18.72 -6.88
CA LEU A 155 -15.05 17.26 -6.98
C LEU A 155 -15.71 16.64 -5.73
N ALA A 156 -15.37 17.19 -4.56
CA ALA A 156 -15.98 16.83 -3.29
C ALA A 156 -15.96 18.04 -2.34
N SER A 157 -16.95 18.11 -1.43
CA SER A 157 -16.93 19.10 -0.36
C SER A 157 -17.50 18.51 0.93
N VAL A 158 -16.92 18.92 2.05
CA VAL A 158 -17.28 18.42 3.39
C VAL A 158 -17.44 19.59 4.35
N ALA A 159 -18.42 19.50 5.24
CA ALA A 159 -18.61 20.48 6.30
C ALA A 159 -17.45 20.44 7.31
N THR A 160 -17.14 21.59 7.90
CA THR A 160 -16.24 21.73 9.05
C THR A 160 -17.02 22.21 10.27
N ALA A 161 -16.54 21.92 11.49
CA ALA A 161 -17.25 22.31 12.72
C ALA A 161 -17.45 23.82 12.87
N ALA A 162 -16.59 24.64 12.25
CA ALA A 162 -16.70 26.10 12.24
C ALA A 162 -17.82 26.66 11.34
N GLY A 163 -18.73 25.81 10.82
CA GLY A 163 -19.78 26.19 9.88
C GLY A 163 -19.25 26.57 8.48
N GLY A 164 -18.00 26.22 8.21
CA GLY A 164 -17.38 26.33 6.89
C GLY A 164 -17.36 25.00 6.17
N CYS A 165 -16.63 24.95 5.05
CA CYS A 165 -16.42 23.74 4.29
C CYS A 165 -14.98 23.60 3.83
N LEU A 166 -14.52 22.37 3.67
CA LEU A 166 -13.35 22.05 2.87
C LEU A 166 -13.84 21.52 1.53
N ALA A 167 -13.27 22.05 0.45
CA ALA A 167 -13.65 21.70 -0.90
C ALA A 167 -12.42 21.24 -1.68
N LEU A 168 -12.54 20.06 -2.28
CA LEU A 168 -11.60 19.56 -3.27
C LEU A 168 -12.04 20.09 -4.63
N MET A 169 -11.33 21.09 -5.12
CA MET A 169 -11.57 21.71 -6.42
C MET A 169 -10.75 21.01 -7.50
N PRO A 170 -11.26 20.87 -8.73
CA PRO A 170 -10.47 20.32 -9.83
C PRO A 170 -9.25 21.20 -10.12
N GLY A 171 -8.22 20.57 -10.71
CA GLY A 171 -7.10 21.29 -11.30
C GLY A 171 -7.57 22.26 -12.39
N ALA A 172 -6.75 23.27 -12.69
CA ALA A 172 -7.09 24.24 -13.74
C ALA A 172 -7.15 23.59 -15.15
N GLU A 173 -6.46 22.46 -15.32
CA GLU A 173 -6.44 21.64 -16.54
C GLU A 173 -6.56 20.17 -16.13
N ALA A 174 -6.90 19.28 -17.08
CA ALA A 174 -7.20 17.88 -16.79
C ALA A 174 -6.04 17.09 -16.14
N ALA A 175 -4.79 17.48 -16.40
CA ALA A 175 -3.60 16.85 -15.81
C ALA A 175 -3.09 17.59 -14.56
N ASN A 176 -3.72 18.70 -14.15
CA ASN A 176 -3.30 19.45 -12.98
C ASN A 176 -3.90 18.86 -11.71
N CYS A 177 -3.09 18.85 -10.65
CA CYS A 177 -3.55 18.37 -9.35
C CYS A 177 -4.74 19.18 -8.83
N PRO A 178 -5.71 18.50 -8.18
CA PRO A 178 -6.80 19.20 -7.52
C PRO A 178 -6.27 20.11 -6.42
N ARG A 179 -7.05 21.14 -6.10
CA ARG A 179 -6.73 22.10 -5.05
C ARG A 179 -7.66 21.87 -3.88
N LEU A 180 -7.12 21.95 -2.67
CA LEU A 180 -7.93 21.94 -1.47
C LEU A 180 -8.16 23.39 -1.02
N GLU A 181 -9.41 23.77 -0.81
CA GLU A 181 -9.80 25.13 -0.47
C GLU A 181 -10.72 25.13 0.75
N GLN A 182 -10.60 26.15 1.60
CA GLN A 182 -11.56 26.41 2.66
C GLN A 182 -12.58 27.44 2.21
N TRP A 183 -13.85 27.11 2.41
CA TRP A 183 -15.01 27.89 2.01
C TRP A 183 -15.85 28.29 3.21
N GLN A 184 -16.49 29.46 3.15
CA GLN A 184 -17.49 29.90 4.12
C GLN A 184 -18.60 30.64 3.40
N GLN A 185 -19.85 30.31 3.73
CA GLN A 185 -21.04 30.91 3.11
C GLN A 185 -20.99 30.87 1.57
N GLY A 186 -20.51 29.76 1.00
CA GLY A 186 -20.43 29.56 -0.45
C GLY A 186 -19.35 30.38 -1.16
N LYS A 187 -18.37 30.94 -0.44
CA LYS A 187 -17.22 31.64 -1.04
C LYS A 187 -15.89 31.04 -0.59
N PRO A 188 -14.88 30.94 -1.47
CA PRO A 188 -13.54 30.53 -1.08
C PRO A 188 -12.92 31.61 -0.20
N ILE A 189 -12.40 31.22 0.95
CA ILE A 189 -11.66 32.11 1.85
C ILE A 189 -10.16 31.98 1.62
N ARG A 190 -9.69 30.74 1.45
CA ARG A 190 -8.27 30.43 1.30
C ARG A 190 -8.05 29.10 0.60
N GLN A 191 -6.92 29.01 -0.08
CA GLN A 191 -6.40 27.75 -0.59
C GLN A 191 -5.45 27.12 0.45
N ILE A 192 -5.66 25.83 0.72
CA ILE A 192 -4.77 25.01 1.54
C ILE A 192 -3.57 24.61 0.70
N ARG A 193 -2.36 24.73 1.26
CA ARG A 193 -1.12 24.36 0.57
C ARG A 193 -0.71 22.96 0.98
N SER A 194 -0.06 22.22 0.08
CA SER A 194 0.66 21.00 0.49
C SER A 194 2.07 21.37 0.94
N VAL A 195 2.60 20.66 1.94
CA VAL A 195 4.01 20.78 2.28
C VAL A 195 4.83 20.19 1.13
N LYS A 196 5.72 21.00 0.55
CA LYS A 196 6.52 20.64 -0.64
C LYS A 196 7.57 19.54 -0.40
N THR A 197 7.77 19.10 0.83
CA THR A 197 8.89 18.22 1.19
C THR A 197 8.65 16.75 0.86
N ASP A 198 7.41 16.39 0.50
CA ASP A 198 7.04 15.02 0.16
C ASP A 198 6.46 14.98 -1.26
N ILE A 199 7.38 14.81 -2.23
CA ILE A 199 7.04 14.79 -3.66
C ILE A 199 6.30 13.51 -4.07
N ASP A 200 6.33 12.47 -3.24
CA ASP A 200 5.73 11.16 -3.51
C ASP A 200 4.28 11.08 -3.00
N SER A 201 3.84 12.08 -2.22
CA SER A 201 2.46 12.21 -1.77
C SER A 201 1.51 12.28 -2.98
N PRO A 202 0.42 11.48 -3.02
CA PRO A 202 -0.54 11.49 -4.13
C PRO A 202 -1.15 12.85 -4.44
N PHE A 203 -1.21 13.76 -3.47
CA PHE A 203 -1.74 15.12 -3.66
C PHE A 203 -0.76 16.06 -4.39
N VAL A 204 0.54 15.73 -4.43
CA VAL A 204 1.60 16.52 -5.06
C VAL A 204 2.18 15.83 -6.29
N ASP A 205 2.16 14.50 -6.33
CA ASP A 205 2.62 13.71 -7.47
C ASP A 205 1.74 13.97 -8.70
N THR A 206 2.30 14.68 -9.67
CA THR A 206 1.58 15.12 -10.87
C THR A 206 1.22 13.98 -11.81
N SER A 207 1.77 12.78 -11.62
CA SER A 207 1.40 11.59 -12.39
C SER A 207 0.13 10.91 -11.84
N ARG A 208 -0.24 11.15 -10.58
CA ARG A 208 -1.31 10.42 -9.88
C ARG A 208 -2.43 11.32 -9.36
N CYS A 209 -2.13 12.59 -9.06
CA CYS A 209 -3.00 13.49 -8.31
C CYS A 209 -4.35 13.79 -8.98
N CYS A 210 -4.46 13.71 -10.31
CA CYS A 210 -5.72 13.88 -11.04
C CYS A 210 -6.74 12.77 -10.73
N SER A 211 -6.30 11.63 -10.21
CA SER A 211 -7.17 10.51 -9.81
C SER A 211 -7.87 10.75 -8.47
N ILE A 212 -7.51 11.80 -7.72
CA ILE A 212 -8.16 12.14 -6.46
C ILE A 212 -9.55 12.74 -6.73
N GLN A 213 -10.58 12.14 -6.14
CA GLN A 213 -11.98 12.49 -6.43
C GLN A 213 -12.82 12.74 -5.18
N ALA A 214 -12.44 12.15 -4.04
CA ALA A 214 -13.22 12.19 -2.82
C ALA A 214 -12.42 12.73 -1.64
N LEU A 215 -13.16 13.37 -0.74
CA LEU A 215 -12.67 14.05 0.43
C LEU A 215 -13.51 13.60 1.64
N ARG A 216 -12.84 13.10 2.68
CA ARG A 216 -13.45 12.80 3.98
C ARG A 216 -12.63 13.44 5.10
N VAL A 217 -13.29 13.79 6.19
CA VAL A 217 -12.69 14.49 7.32
C VAL A 217 -13.01 13.77 8.62
N ALA A 218 -11.99 13.62 9.45
CA ALA A 218 -12.12 13.35 10.87
C ALA A 218 -11.61 14.57 11.64
N GLU A 219 -12.23 14.88 12.77
CA GLU A 219 -11.82 15.98 13.64
C GLU A 219 -11.43 15.42 15.00
N ASP A 220 -10.27 15.83 15.49
CA ASP A 220 -9.67 15.40 16.75
C ASP A 220 -9.00 16.61 17.39
N ASP A 221 -9.41 17.02 18.60
CA ASP A 221 -8.86 18.18 19.32
C ASP A 221 -8.70 19.47 18.48
N SER A 222 -9.73 19.81 17.69
CA SER A 222 -9.72 20.97 16.76
C SER A 222 -8.71 20.88 15.61
N GLN A 223 -8.09 19.71 15.39
CA GLN A 223 -7.29 19.40 14.21
C GLN A 223 -8.11 18.62 13.20
N TYR A 224 -8.00 19.00 11.93
CA TYR A 224 -8.65 18.26 10.85
C TYR A 224 -7.69 17.22 10.29
N ARG A 225 -8.10 15.96 10.32
CA ARG A 225 -7.47 14.87 9.58
C ARG A 225 -8.27 14.63 8.32
N LEU A 226 -7.59 14.56 7.19
CA LEU A 226 -8.18 14.42 5.88
C LEU A 226 -7.85 13.03 5.34
N ARG A 227 -8.83 12.43 4.67
CA ARG A 227 -8.63 11.23 3.85
C ARG A 227 -9.03 11.61 2.42
N LEU A 228 -8.06 11.51 1.52
CA LEU A 228 -8.25 11.72 0.09
C LEU A 228 -8.28 10.35 -0.57
N THR A 229 -9.32 10.10 -1.36
CA THR A 229 -9.45 8.85 -2.11
C THR A 229 -9.81 9.11 -3.56
N GLY A 230 -9.56 8.13 -4.41
CA GLY A 230 -10.00 8.16 -5.79
C GLY A 230 -9.35 7.07 -6.61
N GLU A 231 -9.72 6.98 -7.88
CA GLU A 231 -9.17 6.00 -8.79
C GLU A 231 -9.15 6.52 -10.22
N GLY A 232 -8.13 6.15 -10.98
CA GLY A 232 -7.97 6.65 -12.34
C GLY A 232 -6.70 6.18 -13.00
N ARG A 233 -6.59 6.47 -14.30
CA ARG A 233 -5.33 6.29 -15.03
C ARG A 233 -4.36 7.40 -14.67
N ASP A 234 -3.08 7.12 -14.85
CA ASP A 234 -2.01 8.12 -14.84
C ASP A 234 -2.43 9.40 -15.60
N CYS A 235 -2.10 10.54 -15.01
CA CYS A 235 -2.56 11.86 -15.45
C CYS A 235 -2.03 12.28 -16.83
N TYR A 236 -0.99 11.61 -17.33
CA TYR A 236 -0.40 11.85 -18.64
C TYR A 236 -0.81 10.81 -19.69
N GLY A 237 -1.80 9.96 -19.38
CA GLY A 237 -2.35 8.98 -20.32
C GLY A 237 -1.56 7.67 -20.38
N GLY A 238 -0.78 7.36 -19.34
CA GLY A 238 -0.12 6.07 -19.20
C GLY A 238 -1.05 4.87 -19.07
N SER A 239 -0.46 3.68 -18.98
CA SER A 239 -1.19 2.43 -18.71
C SER A 239 -1.41 2.15 -17.24
N ALA A 240 -0.67 2.83 -16.35
CA ALA A 240 -0.80 2.69 -14.91
C ALA A 240 -2.20 3.12 -14.44
N TYR A 241 -2.80 2.33 -13.55
CA TYR A 241 -4.07 2.65 -12.92
C TYR A 241 -3.87 2.81 -11.41
N ASP A 242 -4.07 4.03 -10.91
CA ASP A 242 -3.89 4.38 -9.53
C ASP A 242 -5.17 4.24 -8.73
N LEU A 243 -5.02 3.67 -7.53
CA LEU A 243 -6.00 3.71 -6.46
C LEU A 243 -5.43 4.57 -5.34
N ILE A 244 -6.00 5.74 -5.15
CA ILE A 244 -5.59 6.70 -4.13
C ILE A 244 -6.35 6.42 -2.84
N ASP A 245 -5.60 6.31 -1.74
CA ASP A 245 -6.10 6.38 -0.38
C ASP A 245 -5.02 6.93 0.54
N ALA A 246 -5.07 8.22 0.82
CA ALA A 246 -4.02 8.92 1.57
C ALA A 246 -4.60 9.75 2.71
N LEU A 247 -3.91 9.71 3.85
CA LEU A 247 -4.23 10.43 5.06
C LEU A 247 -3.31 11.63 5.23
N TYR A 248 -3.91 12.74 5.64
CA TYR A 248 -3.23 14.00 5.87
C TYR A 248 -3.69 14.64 7.19
N LEU A 249 -2.81 15.46 7.76
CA LEU A 249 -3.12 16.39 8.84
C LEU A 249 -3.17 17.80 8.27
N LEU A 250 -4.24 18.54 8.54
CA LEU A 250 -4.32 19.96 8.25
C LEU A 250 -3.82 20.76 9.45
N GLN A 251 -2.67 21.40 9.30
CA GLN A 251 -2.05 22.22 10.34
C GLN A 251 -1.59 23.54 9.73
N ASP A 252 -1.93 24.67 10.35
CA ASP A 252 -1.46 26.00 9.95
C ASP A 252 -1.65 26.33 8.44
N ASN A 253 -2.77 25.88 7.85
CA ASN A 253 -3.08 26.02 6.42
C ASN A 253 -2.21 25.17 5.47
N GLU A 254 -1.50 24.20 6.03
CA GLU A 254 -0.70 23.23 5.32
C GLU A 254 -1.25 21.82 5.49
N LEU A 255 -1.22 21.07 4.38
CA LEU A 255 -1.57 19.67 4.32
C LEU A 255 -0.30 18.85 4.50
N ILE A 256 -0.17 18.20 5.65
CA ILE A 256 0.97 17.38 6.03
C ILE A 256 0.61 15.91 5.77
N PRO A 257 1.32 15.20 4.87
CA PRO A 257 1.13 13.76 4.69
C PRO A 257 1.33 13.01 6.00
N GLN A 258 0.45 12.05 6.28
CA GLN A 258 0.52 11.19 7.47
C GLN A 258 0.76 9.73 7.08
N ARG A 259 -0.01 9.25 6.10
CA ARG A 259 0.09 7.87 5.63
C ARG A 259 -0.47 7.76 4.23
N ASP A 260 0.27 7.09 3.36
CA ASP A 260 -0.19 6.75 2.02
C ASP A 260 -0.49 5.25 1.94
N PHE A 261 -1.73 4.91 1.59
CA PHE A 261 -2.19 3.56 1.30
C PHE A 261 -2.44 3.35 -0.20
N SER A 262 -2.08 4.33 -1.02
CA SER A 262 -2.31 4.31 -2.44
C SER A 262 -1.49 3.21 -3.12
N ARG A 263 -2.03 2.66 -4.20
CA ARG A 263 -1.41 1.58 -4.97
C ARG A 263 -1.63 1.79 -6.45
N THR A 264 -0.72 1.26 -7.25
CA THR A 264 -0.78 1.32 -8.71
C THR A 264 -0.95 -0.10 -9.25
N ARG A 265 -1.83 -0.26 -10.23
CA ARG A 265 -2.15 -1.52 -10.93
C ARG A 265 -1.71 -1.46 -12.39
#